data_AF-A0A0R0A044-F1
#
_entry.id   AF-A0A0R0A044-F1
#
_cell.length_a   1.000
_cell.length_b   1.000
_cell.length_c   1.000
_cell.angle_alpha   90.00
_cell.angle_beta   90.00
_cell.angle_gamma   90.00
#
_symmetry.space_group_name_H-M   'P 1'
#
loop_
_entity.id
_entity.type
_entity.pdbx_description
1 polymer ?
#
loop_
_entity_poly.entity_id
_entity_poly.type
_entity_poly.pdbx_seq_one_letter_code
_entity_poly.pdbx_strand_id
1 'polypeptide(L)'
;MNHLLIHASATIRAMATNPYTHQTRAQLYTAAQNRAAKLLDSPHSDTGHLLLALAAQLHTARMATRSPGGELKGAGTLLDAYADRLELLQRNARHEVLHDAADAVLGNRAERWLRPGYYEGSPYQRGIESDAGLREVLGELELLRKR
;
A
#
# COMPACT_ATOMS: atom_id res chain seq x y z
N MET A 1 3.40 16.83 27.51
CA MET A 1 3.37 15.36 27.65
C MET A 1 1.97 14.74 27.71
N ASN A 2 0.87 15.51 27.84
CA ASN A 2 -0.50 14.95 27.94
C ASN A 2 -1.23 14.68 26.61
N HIS A 3 -0.87 15.35 25.51
CA HIS A 3 -1.58 15.20 24.23
C HIS A 3 -1.33 13.84 23.53
N LEU A 4 -0.13 13.29 23.64
CA LEU A 4 0.24 12.01 23.02
C LEU A 4 -0.46 10.81 23.68
N LEU A 5 -0.65 10.84 25.00
CA LEU A 5 -1.34 9.78 25.75
C LEU A 5 -2.85 9.75 25.49
N ILE A 6 -3.46 10.91 25.26
CA ILE A 6 -4.88 11.03 24.93
C ILE A 6 -5.15 10.48 23.52
N HIS A 7 -4.29 10.80 22.54
CA HIS A 7 -4.42 10.25 21.19
C HIS A 7 -4.21 8.74 21.16
N ALA A 8 -3.19 8.21 21.86
CA ALA A 8 -2.97 6.76 21.93
C ALA A 8 -4.18 6.02 22.53
N SER A 9 -4.79 6.55 23.60
CA SER A 9 -5.96 5.95 24.25
C SER A 9 -7.23 6.01 23.38
N ALA A 10 -7.40 7.10 22.61
CA ALA A 10 -8.52 7.24 21.67
C ALA A 10 -8.39 6.28 20.48
N THR A 11 -7.18 6.11 19.94
CA THR A 11 -6.90 5.17 18.84
C THR A 11 -7.11 3.72 19.28
N ILE A 12 -6.63 3.33 20.47
CA ILE A 12 -6.83 1.98 21.01
C ILE A 12 -8.33 1.68 21.19
N ARG A 13 -9.09 2.64 21.72
CA ARG A 13 -10.55 2.48 21.90
C ARG A 13 -11.29 2.38 20.56
N ALA A 14 -10.92 3.22 19.59
CA ALA A 14 -11.50 3.19 18.24
C ALA A 14 -11.20 1.86 17.52
N MET A 15 -9.99 1.32 17.67
CA MET A 15 -9.62 0.02 17.10
C MET A 15 -10.36 -1.15 17.76
N ALA A 16 -10.56 -1.11 19.08
CA ALA A 16 -11.29 -2.14 19.82
C ALA A 16 -12.78 -2.21 19.43
N THR A 17 -13.39 -1.09 19.05
CA THR A 17 -14.80 -1.02 18.62
C THR A 17 -14.97 -1.08 17.10
N ASN A 18 -13.89 -1.19 16.33
CA ASN A 18 -13.95 -1.18 14.88
C ASN A 18 -14.55 -2.51 14.36
N PRO A 19 -15.72 -2.50 13.71
CA PRO A 19 -16.39 -3.73 13.25
C PRO A 19 -15.66 -4.41 12.09
N TYR A 20 -14.62 -3.78 11.56
CA TYR A 20 -13.83 -4.23 10.43
C TYR A 20 -12.51 -4.89 10.85
N THR A 21 -12.15 -4.87 12.14
CA THR A 21 -10.84 -5.36 12.64
C THR A 21 -10.57 -6.84 12.35
N HIS A 22 -11.61 -7.67 12.24
CA HIS A 22 -11.50 -9.10 11.97
C HIS A 22 -11.90 -9.50 10.54
N GLN A 23 -12.13 -8.53 9.66
CA GLN A 23 -12.59 -8.81 8.31
C GLN A 23 -11.43 -9.14 7.38
N THR A 24 -11.66 -10.08 6.48
CA THR A 24 -10.76 -10.37 5.37
C THR A 24 -10.69 -9.18 4.39
N ARG A 25 -9.61 -9.07 3.62
CA ARG A 25 -9.46 -8.00 2.60
C ARG A 25 -10.63 -7.95 1.60
N ALA A 26 -11.18 -9.10 1.21
CA ALA A 26 -12.33 -9.17 0.32
C ALA A 26 -13.59 -8.58 0.98
N GLN A 27 -13.82 -8.87 2.26
CA GLN A 27 -14.93 -8.29 3.04
C GLN A 27 -14.76 -6.79 3.22
N LEU A 28 -13.54 -6.32 3.48
CA LEU A 28 -13.21 -4.88 3.56
C LEU A 28 -13.45 -4.16 2.23
N TYR A 29 -13.04 -4.77 1.11
CA TYR A 29 -13.30 -4.27 -0.23
C TYR A 29 -14.80 -4.09 -0.49
N THR A 30 -15.58 -5.13 -0.28
CA THR A 30 -17.04 -5.09 -0.48
C THR A 30 -17.71 -4.08 0.46
N ALA A 31 -17.28 -4.01 1.73
CA ALA A 31 -17.79 -3.03 2.68
C ALA A 31 -17.49 -1.59 2.25
N ALA A 32 -16.28 -1.31 1.79
CA ALA A 32 -15.87 0.01 1.31
C ALA A 32 -16.66 0.43 0.06
N GLN A 33 -16.86 -0.46 -0.91
CA GLN A 33 -17.68 -0.17 -2.10
C GLN A 33 -19.14 0.11 -1.74
N ASN A 34 -19.74 -0.74 -0.91
CA ASN A 34 -21.14 -0.57 -0.50
C ASN A 34 -21.34 0.71 0.29
N ARG A 35 -20.36 1.10 1.11
CA ARG A 35 -20.42 2.36 1.86
C ARG A 35 -20.23 3.55 0.94
N ALA A 36 -19.30 3.47 -0.01
CA ALA A 36 -19.08 4.51 -0.99
C ALA A 36 -20.34 4.78 -1.83
N ALA A 37 -20.96 3.73 -2.36
CA ALA A 37 -22.18 3.84 -3.17
C ALA A 37 -23.31 4.60 -2.43
N LYS A 38 -23.44 4.40 -1.12
CA LYS A 38 -24.42 5.13 -0.29
C LYS A 38 -24.09 6.59 -0.06
N LEU A 39 -22.85 7.00 -0.28
CA LEU A 39 -22.36 8.35 0.02
C LEU A 39 -22.18 9.22 -1.23
N LEU A 40 -22.12 8.62 -2.43
CA LEU A 40 -21.88 9.35 -3.68
C LEU A 40 -22.97 10.40 -4.00
N ASP A 41 -24.22 10.14 -3.62
CA ASP A 41 -25.34 11.07 -3.79
C ASP A 41 -25.62 11.91 -2.52
N SER A 42 -24.65 12.00 -1.60
CA SER A 42 -24.78 12.70 -0.32
C SER A 42 -23.80 13.88 -0.24
N PRO A 43 -23.96 14.82 0.72
CA PRO A 43 -22.95 15.87 0.98
C PRO A 43 -21.59 15.31 1.42
N HIS A 44 -21.47 13.99 1.61
CA HIS A 44 -20.21 13.29 1.89
C HIS A 44 -19.67 12.54 0.67
N SER A 45 -20.00 13.00 -0.55
CA SER A 45 -19.56 12.40 -1.81
C SER A 45 -18.04 12.25 -1.88
N ASP A 46 -17.26 13.20 -1.36
CA ASP A 46 -15.79 13.10 -1.27
C ASP A 46 -15.34 11.89 -0.43
N THR A 47 -16.04 11.60 0.67
CA THR A 47 -15.78 10.39 1.47
C THR A 47 -16.13 9.14 0.66
N GLY A 48 -17.20 9.19 -0.15
CA GLY A 48 -17.55 8.14 -1.09
C GLY A 48 -16.43 7.88 -2.10
N HIS A 49 -15.89 8.92 -2.74
CA HIS A 49 -14.78 8.81 -3.68
C HIS A 49 -13.50 8.29 -3.03
N LEU A 50 -13.18 8.75 -1.81
CA LEU A 50 -12.03 8.26 -1.05
C LEU A 50 -12.18 6.77 -0.69
N LEU A 51 -13.39 6.34 -0.30
CA LEU A 51 -13.68 4.92 -0.06
C LEU A 51 -13.60 4.08 -1.34
N LEU A 52 -13.99 4.61 -2.50
CA LEU A 52 -13.78 3.92 -3.78
C LEU A 52 -12.31 3.80 -4.13
N ALA A 53 -11.51 4.84 -3.89
CA ALA A 53 -10.06 4.79 -4.11
C ALA A 53 -9.38 3.77 -3.18
N LEU A 54 -9.74 3.77 -1.90
CA LEU A 54 -9.27 2.76 -0.93
C LEU A 54 -9.77 1.36 -1.28
N ALA A 55 -11.02 1.22 -1.68
CA ALA A 55 -11.55 -0.03 -2.18
C ALA A 55 -10.74 -0.47 -3.40
N ALA A 56 -10.44 0.42 -4.35
CA ALA A 56 -9.61 0.11 -5.52
C ALA A 56 -8.18 -0.30 -5.13
N GLN A 57 -7.62 0.22 -4.04
CA GLN A 57 -6.32 -0.20 -3.49
C GLN A 57 -6.39 -1.54 -2.75
N LEU A 58 -7.45 -1.77 -1.98
CA LEU A 58 -7.77 -3.09 -1.42
C LEU A 58 -7.98 -4.11 -2.56
N HIS A 59 -8.52 -3.63 -3.67
CA HIS A 59 -8.75 -4.29 -4.93
C HIS A 59 -7.58 -4.26 -5.89
N THR A 60 -6.45 -3.64 -5.62
CA THR A 60 -5.24 -4.02 -6.37
C THR A 60 -4.80 -5.44 -5.96
N ALA A 61 -5.41 -6.00 -4.89
CA ALA A 61 -5.53 -7.45 -4.69
C ALA A 61 -6.60 -8.15 -5.56
N ARG A 62 -7.16 -7.53 -6.63
CA ARG A 62 -8.16 -8.08 -7.59
C ARG A 62 -7.64 -9.24 -8.42
N MET A 63 -6.42 -9.74 -8.18
CA MET A 63 -6.04 -11.09 -8.61
C MET A 63 -6.45 -12.18 -7.59
N ALA A 64 -7.30 -11.87 -6.61
CA ALA A 64 -8.01 -12.87 -5.79
C ALA A 64 -9.38 -13.27 -6.36
N THR A 65 -9.83 -12.63 -7.45
CA THR A 65 -11.10 -12.93 -8.15
C THR A 65 -10.93 -13.52 -9.55
N ARG A 66 -9.73 -13.97 -9.92
CA ARG A 66 -9.55 -14.86 -11.08
C ARG A 66 -9.56 -16.29 -10.58
N SER A 67 -10.40 -17.15 -11.17
CA SER A 67 -10.32 -18.58 -10.83
C SER A 67 -8.92 -19.08 -11.22
N PRO A 68 -8.28 -19.93 -10.42
CA PRO A 68 -6.98 -20.51 -10.77
C PRO A 68 -6.97 -21.17 -12.17
N GLY A 69 -8.11 -21.69 -12.62
CA GLY A 69 -8.28 -22.25 -13.95
C GLY A 69 -8.40 -21.22 -15.09
N GLY A 70 -8.70 -19.96 -14.78
CA GLY A 70 -8.79 -18.87 -15.75
C GLY A 70 -7.44 -18.30 -16.16
N GLU A 71 -6.46 -18.24 -15.24
CA GLU A 71 -5.09 -17.78 -15.54
C GLU A 71 -4.30 -18.80 -16.37
N LEU A 72 -4.69 -20.08 -16.30
CA LEU A 72 -4.15 -21.14 -17.13
C LEU A 72 -4.70 -21.14 -18.56
N LYS A 73 -5.83 -20.47 -18.83
CA LYS A 73 -6.42 -20.43 -20.17
C LYS A 73 -5.63 -19.47 -21.06
N GLY A 74 -4.72 -20.03 -21.84
CA GLY A 74 -3.90 -19.30 -22.82
C GLY A 74 -2.46 -19.05 -22.39
N ALA A 75 -2.08 -19.46 -21.17
CA ALA A 75 -0.69 -19.45 -20.72
C ALA A 75 0.02 -20.74 -21.17
N GLY A 76 1.25 -20.62 -21.69
CA GLY A 76 2.08 -21.77 -22.07
C GLY A 76 2.64 -22.50 -20.85
N THR A 77 2.86 -21.77 -19.75
CA THR A 77 3.39 -22.30 -18.48
C THR A 77 2.74 -21.62 -17.28
N LEU A 78 2.96 -22.21 -16.09
CA LEU A 78 2.61 -21.56 -14.81
C LEU A 78 3.37 -20.23 -14.63
N LEU A 79 4.62 -20.15 -15.09
CA LEU A 79 5.38 -18.92 -14.96
C LEU A 79 4.71 -17.79 -15.74
N ASP A 80 4.29 -18.04 -16.99
CA ASP A 80 3.61 -17.04 -17.82
C ASP A 80 2.28 -16.57 -17.20
N ALA A 81 1.54 -17.50 -16.58
CA ALA A 81 0.28 -17.18 -15.91
C ALA A 81 0.45 -16.25 -14.70
N TYR A 82 1.59 -16.36 -14.00
CA TYR A 82 1.81 -15.71 -12.71
C TYR A 82 2.93 -14.65 -12.69
N ALA A 83 3.71 -14.48 -13.77
CA ALA A 83 4.89 -13.60 -13.80
C ALA A 83 4.55 -12.14 -13.48
N ASP A 84 3.57 -11.55 -14.18
CA ASP A 84 3.15 -10.16 -13.94
C ASP A 84 2.63 -9.94 -12.51
N ARG A 85 1.96 -10.97 -11.97
CA ARG A 85 1.44 -10.94 -10.59
C ARG A 85 2.58 -10.99 -9.59
N LEU A 86 3.56 -11.86 -9.80
CA LEU A 86 4.72 -11.96 -8.94
C LEU A 86 5.49 -10.65 -8.94
N GLU A 87 5.74 -10.06 -10.11
CA GLU A 87 6.45 -8.78 -10.24
C GLU A 87 5.69 -7.64 -9.53
N LEU A 88 4.37 -7.56 -9.70
CA LEU A 88 3.55 -6.56 -9.01
C LEU A 88 3.64 -6.70 -7.48
N LEU A 89 3.52 -7.93 -6.96
CA LEU A 89 3.58 -8.19 -5.52
C LEU A 89 4.97 -7.84 -4.96
N GLN A 90 6.03 -8.21 -5.67
CA GLN A 90 7.41 -7.87 -5.29
C GLN A 90 7.63 -6.36 -5.34
N ARG A 91 7.10 -5.66 -6.35
CA ARG A 91 7.20 -4.20 -6.46
C ARG A 91 6.49 -3.49 -5.31
N ASN A 92 5.30 -3.96 -4.93
CA ASN A 92 4.54 -3.41 -3.80
C ASN A 92 5.27 -3.65 -2.47
N ALA A 93 5.79 -4.86 -2.25
CA ALA A 93 6.57 -5.17 -1.06
C ALA A 93 7.81 -4.27 -0.92
N ARG A 94 8.52 -4.03 -2.02
CA ARG A 94 9.67 -3.10 -2.05
C ARG A 94 9.26 -1.67 -1.75
N HIS A 95 8.13 -1.22 -2.30
CA HIS A 95 7.57 0.11 -2.03
C HIS A 95 7.27 0.30 -0.54
N GLU A 96 6.60 -0.66 0.11
CA GLU A 96 6.28 -0.60 1.55
C GLU A 96 7.55 -0.48 2.39
N VAL A 97 8.53 -1.38 2.19
CA VAL A 97 9.80 -1.37 2.93
C VAL A 97 10.56 -0.06 2.74
N LEU A 98 10.58 0.48 1.51
CA LEU A 98 11.28 1.72 1.20
C LEU A 98 10.66 2.91 1.92
N HIS A 99 9.33 3.02 1.94
CA HIS A 99 8.62 4.09 2.63
C HIS A 99 8.82 4.01 4.14
N ASP A 100 8.66 2.83 4.75
CA ASP A 100 8.86 2.64 6.19
C ASP A 100 10.29 3.04 6.62
N ALA A 101 11.30 2.62 5.84
CA ALA A 101 12.69 2.95 6.12
C ALA A 101 12.98 4.45 5.96
N ALA A 102 12.44 5.09 4.91
CA ALA A 102 12.62 6.51 4.69
C ALA A 102 11.94 7.34 5.78
N ASP A 103 10.73 6.97 6.20
CA ASP A 103 10.02 7.65 7.28
C ASP A 103 10.79 7.52 8.61
N ALA A 104 11.33 6.34 8.91
CA ALA A 104 12.12 6.11 10.12
C ALA A 104 13.41 6.96 10.19
N VAL A 105 14.03 7.27 9.05
CA VAL A 105 15.30 8.00 8.99
C VAL A 105 15.10 9.50 8.74
N LEU A 106 14.17 9.87 7.87
CA LEU A 106 14.02 11.23 7.35
C LEU A 106 12.80 11.97 7.91
N GLY A 107 11.83 11.25 8.51
CA GLY A 107 10.57 11.80 8.98
C GLY A 107 9.87 12.59 7.87
N ASN A 108 9.49 13.84 8.16
CA ASN A 108 8.78 14.73 7.24
C ASN A 108 9.53 15.02 5.91
N ARG A 109 10.82 14.65 5.78
CA ARG A 109 11.57 14.81 4.53
C ARG A 109 11.46 13.61 3.59
N ALA A 110 10.90 12.48 4.05
CA ALA A 110 10.79 11.25 3.28
C ALA A 110 9.97 11.42 2.00
N GLU A 111 8.84 12.13 2.07
CA GLU A 111 7.95 12.37 0.92
C GLU A 111 8.67 13.04 -0.25
N ARG A 112 9.50 14.06 0.05
CA ARG A 112 10.28 14.75 -0.98
C ARG A 112 11.40 13.87 -1.54
N TRP A 113 12.02 13.06 -0.69
CA TRP A 113 13.13 12.20 -1.07
C TRP A 113 12.69 11.00 -1.93
N LEU A 114 11.49 10.47 -1.66
CA LEU A 114 10.86 9.36 -2.39
C LEU A 114 9.92 9.82 -3.51
N ARG A 115 9.95 11.09 -3.90
CA ARG A 115 9.01 11.59 -4.92
C ARG A 115 9.18 10.84 -6.25
N PRO A 116 8.12 10.16 -6.75
CA PRO A 116 8.19 9.44 -8.01
C PRO A 116 8.54 10.38 -9.17
N GLY A 117 9.44 9.95 -10.06
CA GLY A 117 9.80 10.71 -11.26
C GLY A 117 10.57 12.01 -10.98
N TYR A 118 11.16 12.17 -9.79
CA TYR A 118 11.96 13.34 -9.46
C TYR A 118 13.19 13.49 -10.38
N TYR A 119 13.85 12.37 -10.70
CA TYR A 119 14.83 12.22 -11.78
C TYR A 119 15.03 10.73 -12.08
N GLU A 120 15.60 10.40 -13.25
CA GLU A 120 15.93 9.03 -13.63
C GLU A 120 17.01 8.45 -12.71
N GLY A 121 16.78 7.25 -12.16
CA GLY A 121 17.68 6.66 -11.16
C GLY A 121 17.50 7.22 -9.75
N SER A 122 16.39 7.93 -9.50
CA SER A 122 16.00 8.34 -8.14
C SER A 122 15.96 7.16 -7.16
N PRO A 123 16.16 7.39 -5.84
CA PRO A 123 16.06 6.35 -4.82
C PRO A 123 14.73 5.60 -4.87
N TYR A 124 13.64 6.31 -5.14
CA TYR A 124 12.33 5.70 -5.36
C TYR A 124 12.36 4.71 -6.53
N GLN A 125 12.84 5.14 -7.70
CA GLN A 125 12.87 4.29 -8.90
C GLN A 125 13.75 3.05 -8.69
N ARG A 126 15.00 3.24 -8.24
CA ARG A 126 15.91 2.11 -7.98
C ARG A 126 15.35 1.14 -6.95
N GLY A 127 14.78 1.67 -5.86
CA GLY A 127 14.29 0.88 -4.75
C GLY A 127 13.12 -0.03 -5.11
N ILE A 128 12.20 0.43 -5.97
CA ILE A 128 11.06 -0.38 -6.38
C ILE A 128 11.35 -1.30 -7.58
N GLU A 129 12.46 -1.09 -8.29
CA GLU A 129 12.77 -1.77 -9.56
C GLU A 129 13.54 -3.08 -9.38
N SER A 130 14.34 -3.25 -8.31
CA SER A 130 14.93 -4.55 -7.95
C SER A 130 15.18 -4.69 -6.44
N ASP A 131 15.29 -5.92 -5.95
CA ASP A 131 15.76 -6.17 -4.57
C ASP A 131 17.18 -5.65 -4.33
N ALA A 132 18.03 -5.69 -5.36
CA ALA A 132 19.37 -5.11 -5.30
C ALA A 132 19.30 -3.58 -5.14
N GLY A 133 18.50 -2.91 -5.96
CA GLY A 133 18.26 -1.48 -5.87
C GLY A 133 17.65 -1.07 -4.52
N LEU A 134 16.73 -1.86 -3.97
CA LEU A 134 16.21 -1.63 -2.62
C LEU A 134 17.34 -1.68 -1.58
N ARG A 135 18.21 -2.69 -1.62
CA ARG A 135 19.33 -2.81 -0.66
C ARG A 135 20.30 -1.64 -0.75
N GLU A 136 20.61 -1.16 -1.96
CA GLU A 136 21.45 0.03 -2.14
C GLU A 136 20.85 1.26 -1.46
N VAL A 137 19.56 1.50 -1.71
CA VAL A 137 18.84 2.66 -1.18
C VAL A 137 18.69 2.57 0.34
N LEU A 138 18.48 1.38 0.89
CA LEU A 138 18.52 1.15 2.34
C LEU A 138 19.92 1.42 2.93
N GLY A 139 20.99 1.08 2.21
CA GLY A 139 22.37 1.42 2.58
C GLY A 139 22.60 2.93 2.61
N GLU A 140 22.06 3.68 1.65
CA GLU A 140 22.10 5.15 1.65
C GLU A 140 21.36 5.75 2.85
N LEU A 141 20.16 5.24 3.16
CA LEU A 141 19.38 5.64 4.34
C LEU A 141 20.15 5.35 5.64
N GLU A 142 20.83 4.22 5.74
CA GLU A 142 21.64 3.87 6.91
C GLU A 142 22.79 4.86 7.13
N LEU A 143 23.42 5.34 6.06
CA LEU A 143 24.45 6.38 6.13
C LEU A 143 23.89 7.72 6.58
N LEU A 144 22.66 8.07 6.16
CA LEU A 144 21.97 9.27 6.59
C LEU A 144 21.56 9.20 8.06
N ARG A 145 21.16 8.02 8.55
CA ARG A 145 20.79 7.79 9.96
C ARG A 145 21.97 7.96 10.92
N LYS A 146 23.18 7.63 10.49
CA LYS A 146 24.41 7.71 11.30
C LYS A 146 25.01 9.12 11.37
N ARG A 147 24.46 10.09 10.64
CA ARG A 147 24.88 11.49 10.65
C ARG A 147 24.01 12.30 11.60
#